data_AF-A0A7T0GZQ9-F1
#
_entry.id   AF-A0A7T0GZQ9-F1
#
_cell.length_a   1.000
_cell.length_b   1.000
_cell.length_c   1.000
_cell.angle_alpha   90.00
_cell.angle_beta   90.00
_cell.angle_gamma   90.00
#
_symmetry.space_group_name_H-M   'P 1'
#
loop_
_entity.id
_entity.type
_entity.pdbx_description
1 polymer ?
#
loop_
_entity_poly.entity_id
_entity_poly.type
_entity_poly.pdbx_seq_one_letter_code
_entity_poly.pdbx_strand_id
1 'polypeptide(L)'
;MIRRQIDTSTRFLLDTAFHRLEIIRDDGLYRHLRMKQPGTSCYYFDIITWPGYLTVTGDMGTWTFSRIADMFDFFGPWQDGINTGYWSEKLEAGAGYSACELLAKEYDHDAFCRSLKESMSEYLEDAPEDQQEDEDWDDEDDTRDSDKAKVREVVRELCRGGFSNDWEAYQAVYNADWPESWSAWDVCDGLTFKTYTSHFRWILFAITWAISKYHNTKMVDKSMATFLAVKGLPA
;
A
#
# COMPACT_ATOMS: atom_id res chain seq x y z
N MET A 1 2.78 -24.95 4.92
CA MET A 1 3.01 -24.10 6.10
C MET A 1 2.22 -22.82 5.86
N ILE A 2 1.06 -22.66 6.47
CA ILE A 2 0.18 -21.49 6.25
C ILE A 2 0.92 -20.28 6.81
N ARG A 3 1.53 -19.46 5.95
CA ARG A 3 2.04 -18.14 6.34
C ARG A 3 0.82 -17.34 6.77
N ARG A 4 0.59 -17.21 8.08
CA ARG A 4 -0.33 -16.19 8.60
C ARG A 4 0.22 -14.86 8.10
N GLN A 5 -0.43 -14.28 7.10
CA GLN A 5 -0.13 -12.95 6.59
C GLN A 5 -0.40 -11.99 7.76
N ILE A 6 0.65 -11.59 8.47
CA ILE A 6 0.53 -10.59 9.53
C ILE A 6 0.24 -9.28 8.82
N ASP A 7 -0.89 -8.66 9.16
CA ASP A 7 -1.27 -7.37 8.62
C ASP A 7 -0.15 -6.33 8.85
N THR A 8 0.11 -5.48 7.85
CA THR A 8 1.24 -4.54 7.88
C THR A 8 1.20 -3.63 9.10
N SER A 9 0.00 -3.27 9.59
CA SER A 9 -0.14 -2.46 10.81
C SER A 9 0.38 -3.19 12.05
N THR A 10 0.08 -4.49 12.17
CA THR A 10 0.55 -5.34 13.28
C THR A 10 2.06 -5.50 13.20
N ARG A 11 2.60 -5.69 11.99
CA ARG A 11 4.04 -5.79 11.79
C ARG A 11 4.76 -4.51 12.16
N PHE A 12 4.26 -3.36 11.73
CA PHE A 12 4.79 -2.05 12.07
C PHE A 12 4.88 -1.86 13.60
N LEU A 13 3.79 -2.14 14.33
CA LEU A 13 3.75 -2.00 15.78
C LEU A 13 4.79 -2.88 16.49
N LEU A 14 5.06 -4.09 15.98
CA LEU A 14 6.10 -4.97 16.51
C LEU A 14 7.49 -4.41 16.22
N ASP A 15 7.75 -3.95 14.99
CA ASP A 15 9.04 -3.41 14.56
C ASP A 15 9.41 -2.11 15.32
N THR A 16 8.41 -1.30 15.70
CA THR A 16 8.62 0.00 16.36
C THR A 16 8.26 0.00 17.86
N ALA A 17 8.02 -1.15 18.48
CA ALA A 17 7.50 -1.25 19.85
C ALA A 17 8.36 -0.51 20.90
N PHE A 18 9.67 -0.48 20.69
CA PHE A 18 10.63 0.14 21.61
C PHE A 18 11.22 1.46 21.09
N HIS A 19 10.72 1.96 19.96
CA HIS A 19 11.20 3.22 19.38
C HIS A 19 10.74 4.41 20.22
N ARG A 20 11.65 5.37 20.37
CA ARG A 20 11.42 6.64 21.06
C ARG A 20 11.48 7.78 20.05
N LEU A 21 10.64 8.79 20.28
CA LEU A 21 10.70 10.05 19.56
C LEU A 21 11.83 10.91 20.13
N GLU A 22 12.70 11.39 19.26
CA GLU A 22 13.67 12.45 19.49
C GLU A 22 13.34 13.60 18.52
N ILE A 23 13.14 14.82 19.06
CA ILE A 23 12.92 16.03 18.26
C ILE A 23 14.27 16.70 18.08
N ILE A 24 14.90 16.51 16.92
CA ILE A 24 16.22 17.05 16.60
C ILE A 24 16.11 18.54 16.22
N ARG A 25 15.04 18.89 15.48
CA ARG A 25 14.74 20.27 15.07
C ARG A 25 13.24 20.51 15.02
N ASP A 26 12.82 21.70 15.43
CA ASP A 26 11.42 22.12 15.37
C ASP A 26 11.30 23.65 15.25
N ASP A 27 11.41 24.14 14.01
CA ASP A 27 11.35 25.55 13.64
C ASP A 27 10.16 25.81 12.71
N GLY A 28 8.94 25.71 13.25
CA GLY A 28 7.72 25.90 12.47
C GLY A 28 7.52 24.76 11.46
N LEU A 29 7.60 25.06 10.16
CA LEU A 29 7.47 24.05 9.10
C LEU A 29 8.74 23.21 8.89
N TYR A 30 9.87 23.65 9.43
CA TYR A 30 11.14 22.94 9.37
C TYR A 30 11.29 22.03 10.59
N ARG A 31 10.98 20.74 10.44
CA ARG A 31 11.03 19.77 11.53
C ARG A 31 11.96 18.64 11.18
N HIS A 32 12.65 18.09 12.18
CA HIS A 32 13.43 16.86 12.08
C HIS A 32 13.13 16.02 13.31
N LEU A 33 12.37 14.96 13.09
CA LEU A 33 12.03 13.95 14.10
C LEU A 33 12.84 12.70 13.82
N ARG A 34 13.27 12.01 14.88
CA ARG A 34 13.89 10.69 14.81
C ARG A 34 13.09 9.70 15.65
N MET A 35 12.72 8.59 15.04
CA MET A 35 12.07 7.46 15.69
C MET A 35 13.05 6.29 15.72
N LYS A 36 13.56 5.96 16.91
CA LYS A 36 14.63 4.97 17.06
C LYS A 36 14.56 4.23 18.39
N GLN A 37 14.82 2.93 18.38
CA GLN A 37 15.08 2.17 19.61
C GLN A 37 16.51 2.49 20.12
N PRO A 38 16.68 2.83 21.41
CA PRO A 38 18.01 3.04 21.98
C PRO A 38 18.92 1.81 21.81
N GLY A 39 20.16 2.04 21.36
CA GLY A 39 21.17 0.99 21.22
C GLY A 39 21.11 0.16 19.93
N THR A 40 20.17 0.43 19.02
CA THR A 40 20.10 -0.25 17.71
C THR A 40 19.69 0.73 16.60
N SER A 41 20.01 0.42 15.36
CA SER A 41 19.51 1.10 14.16
C SER A 41 18.47 0.27 13.41
N CYS A 42 17.98 -0.85 13.93
CA CYS A 42 16.94 -1.62 13.23
C CYS A 42 15.64 -0.81 13.11
N TYR A 43 15.10 -0.70 11.90
CA TYR A 43 13.84 -0.02 11.60
C TYR A 43 13.81 1.44 12.07
N TYR A 44 14.97 2.09 12.27
CA TYR A 44 14.96 3.52 12.61
C TYR A 44 14.55 4.33 11.39
N PHE A 45 13.88 5.43 11.64
CA PHE A 45 13.52 6.38 10.60
C PHE A 45 13.46 7.80 11.16
N ASP A 46 13.80 8.75 10.30
CA ASP A 46 13.69 10.16 10.52
C ASP A 46 12.54 10.71 9.67
N ILE A 47 11.81 11.69 10.20
CA ILE A 47 10.86 12.51 9.45
C ILE A 47 11.41 13.92 9.38
N ILE A 48 11.61 14.41 8.17
CA ILE A 48 12.11 15.75 7.87
C ILE A 48 11.05 16.49 7.08
N THR A 49 10.68 17.69 7.52
CA THR A 49 9.72 18.54 6.80
C THR A 49 10.33 19.89 6.45
N TRP A 50 9.86 20.45 5.35
CA TRP A 50 10.01 21.86 4.96
C TRP A 50 8.75 22.27 4.17
N PRO A 51 8.53 23.56 3.88
CA PRO A 51 7.29 23.99 3.24
C PRO A 51 6.99 23.20 1.96
N GLY A 52 5.86 22.49 1.95
CA GLY A 52 5.43 21.69 0.80
C GLY A 52 5.86 20.22 0.81
N TYR A 53 6.73 19.79 1.73
CA TYR A 53 7.40 18.49 1.64
C TYR A 53 7.56 17.78 2.98
N LEU A 54 7.43 16.45 2.93
CA LEU A 54 7.77 15.52 4.01
C LEU A 54 8.64 14.41 3.44
N THR A 55 9.79 14.19 4.07
CA THR A 55 10.72 13.11 3.72
C THR A 55 10.87 12.17 4.90
N VAL A 56 10.67 10.88 4.66
CA VAL A 56 11.09 9.80 5.54
C VAL A 56 12.44 9.31 5.07
N THR A 57 13.39 9.10 5.99
CA THR A 57 14.70 8.50 5.66
C THR A 57 15.17 7.60 6.78
N GLY A 58 15.98 6.57 6.50
CA GLY A 58 16.54 5.70 7.53
C GLY A 58 16.79 4.29 7.02
N ASP A 59 16.60 3.31 7.89
CA ASP A 59 16.78 1.88 7.56
C ASP A 59 15.70 1.38 6.57
N MET A 60 14.52 2.02 6.60
CA MET A 60 13.38 1.72 5.73
C MET A 60 13.40 2.54 4.42
N GLY A 61 14.59 2.96 3.99
CA GLY A 61 14.78 3.73 2.76
C GLY A 61 14.37 5.20 2.86
N THR A 62 14.29 5.86 1.71
CA THR A 62 14.00 7.29 1.58
C THR A 62 12.75 7.51 0.74
N TRP A 63 11.76 8.20 1.31
CA TRP A 63 10.45 8.43 0.72
C TRP A 63 10.07 9.89 0.87
N THR A 64 9.85 10.58 -0.24
CA THR A 64 9.52 12.01 -0.24
C THR A 64 8.11 12.22 -0.75
N PHE A 65 7.31 13.01 -0.05
CA PHE A 65 5.94 13.36 -0.43
C PHE A 65 5.77 14.87 -0.52
N SER A 66 4.91 15.34 -1.45
CA SER A 66 4.59 16.75 -1.59
C SER A 66 3.09 17.02 -1.81
N ARG A 67 2.56 18.04 -1.13
CA ARG A 67 1.17 18.49 -1.36
C ARG A 67 0.85 19.91 -0.89
N ILE A 68 0.89 20.16 0.42
CA ILE A 68 0.54 21.45 1.05
C ILE A 68 1.69 21.95 1.91
N ALA A 69 1.61 23.22 2.33
CA ALA A 69 2.68 23.88 3.09
C ALA A 69 3.08 23.10 4.36
N ASP A 70 2.11 22.67 5.18
CA ASP A 70 2.37 21.81 6.34
C ASP A 70 1.93 20.37 6.04
N MET A 71 2.91 19.51 5.75
CA MET A 71 2.62 18.11 5.48
C MET A 71 2.20 17.31 6.73
N PHE A 72 2.40 17.84 7.94
CA PHE A 72 1.80 17.23 9.13
C PHE A 72 0.29 17.41 9.15
N ASP A 73 -0.23 18.53 8.64
CA ASP A 73 -1.67 18.73 8.49
C ASP A 73 -2.24 17.82 7.39
N PHE A 74 -1.46 17.54 6.33
CA PHE A 74 -1.87 16.65 5.26
C PHE A 74 -2.04 15.19 5.70
N PHE A 75 -1.05 14.68 6.44
CA PHE A 75 -1.03 13.31 6.94
C PHE A 75 -1.67 13.14 8.32
N GLY A 76 -1.91 14.24 9.04
CA GLY A 76 -2.52 14.28 10.37
C GLY A 76 -4.05 14.31 10.34
N PRO A 77 -4.69 14.28 11.52
CA PRO A 77 -5.43 13.11 11.99
C PRO A 77 -6.57 12.73 11.05
N TRP A 78 -6.28 11.87 10.08
CA TRP A 78 -7.31 11.23 9.27
C TRP A 78 -8.11 10.25 10.14
N GLN A 79 -9.41 10.52 10.29
CA GLN A 79 -10.34 9.63 11.01
C GLN A 79 -10.63 8.34 10.21
N ASP A 80 -10.46 8.39 8.89
CA ASP A 80 -10.79 7.29 7.97
C ASP A 80 -9.62 6.33 7.70
N GLY A 81 -8.49 6.48 8.41
CA GLY A 81 -7.31 5.62 8.27
C GLY A 81 -6.35 6.05 7.16
N ILE A 82 -5.43 5.15 6.81
CA ILE A 82 -4.37 5.39 5.82
C ILE A 82 -4.94 5.22 4.41
N ASN A 83 -4.97 6.31 3.62
CA ASN A 83 -5.37 6.27 2.21
C ASN A 83 -4.17 5.98 1.30
N THR A 84 -3.77 4.71 1.23
CA THR A 84 -2.62 4.23 0.46
C THR A 84 -2.71 4.64 -1.02
N GLY A 85 -3.91 4.60 -1.59
CA GLY A 85 -4.21 5.04 -2.96
C GLY A 85 -3.79 6.48 -3.20
N TYR A 86 -4.49 7.38 -2.54
CA TYR A 86 -4.32 8.82 -2.73
C TYR A 86 -2.94 9.34 -2.29
N TRP A 87 -2.36 8.78 -1.22
CA TRP A 87 -1.04 9.19 -0.75
C TRP A 87 0.09 8.73 -1.69
N SER A 88 -0.08 7.61 -2.38
CA SER A 88 0.90 7.16 -3.38
C SER A 88 1.04 8.14 -4.55
N GLU A 89 -0.04 8.81 -4.94
CA GLU A 89 0.00 9.86 -5.98
C GLU A 89 0.84 11.07 -5.56
N LYS A 90 1.10 11.24 -4.26
CA LYS A 90 1.85 12.39 -3.71
C LYS A 90 3.31 12.05 -3.48
N LEU A 91 3.73 10.85 -3.85
CA LEU A 91 5.13 10.43 -3.81
C LEU A 91 5.92 11.17 -4.89
N GLU A 92 7.05 11.72 -4.50
CA GLU A 92 8.00 12.40 -5.38
C GLU A 92 9.14 11.44 -5.72
N ALA A 93 9.23 11.05 -6.99
CA ALA A 93 10.36 10.30 -7.54
C ALA A 93 10.79 10.97 -8.85
N GLY A 94 12.09 11.29 -8.98
CA GLY A 94 12.65 12.15 -10.04
C GLY A 94 12.51 11.68 -11.50
N ALA A 95 11.68 10.68 -11.78
CA ALA A 95 11.38 10.15 -13.12
C ALA A 95 9.88 10.15 -13.47
N GLY A 96 9.04 10.88 -12.73
CA GLY A 96 7.61 11.03 -13.02
C GLY A 96 6.75 9.89 -12.48
N TYR A 97 5.47 9.89 -12.85
CA TYR A 97 4.43 9.03 -12.25
C TYR A 97 4.76 7.52 -12.31
N SER A 98 5.37 7.04 -13.39
CA SER A 98 5.74 5.64 -13.55
C SER A 98 6.79 5.16 -12.54
N ALA A 99 7.73 6.03 -12.14
CA ALA A 99 8.70 5.71 -11.11
C ALA A 99 8.08 5.67 -9.72
N CYS A 100 7.09 6.53 -9.44
CA CYS A 100 6.35 6.51 -8.19
C CYS A 100 5.56 5.20 -8.03
N GLU A 101 4.94 4.72 -9.12
CA GLU A 101 4.20 3.46 -9.10
C GLU A 101 5.11 2.24 -8.89
N LEU A 102 6.29 2.21 -9.50
CA LEU A 102 7.29 1.14 -9.29
C LEU A 102 7.84 1.10 -7.86
N LEU A 103 7.88 2.24 -7.16
CA LEU A 103 8.30 2.29 -5.76
C LEU A 103 7.16 1.87 -4.81
N ALA A 104 5.94 2.29 -5.10
CA ALA A 104 4.80 2.09 -4.22
C ALA A 104 4.15 0.71 -4.38
N LYS A 105 4.21 0.12 -5.59
CA LYS A 105 3.53 -1.14 -5.90
C LYS A 105 4.48 -2.22 -6.41
N GLU A 106 4.19 -3.45 -6.06
CA GLU A 106 4.84 -4.66 -6.58
C GLU A 106 3.80 -5.56 -7.27
N TYR A 107 4.30 -6.43 -8.14
CA TYR A 107 3.47 -7.47 -8.74
C TYR A 107 2.94 -8.42 -7.66
N ASP A 108 1.66 -8.74 -7.73
CA ASP A 108 0.97 -9.67 -6.85
C ASP A 108 0.19 -10.67 -7.69
N HIS A 109 0.65 -11.93 -7.67
CA HIS A 109 0.05 -12.98 -8.48
C HIS A 109 -1.39 -13.27 -8.06
N ASP A 110 -1.72 -13.19 -6.78
CA ASP A 110 -3.09 -13.40 -6.31
C ASP A 110 -4.00 -12.24 -6.74
N ALA A 111 -3.47 -11.02 -6.76
CA ALA A 111 -4.19 -9.86 -7.31
C ALA A 111 -4.40 -9.98 -8.82
N PHE A 112 -3.39 -10.44 -9.57
CA PHE A 112 -3.50 -10.77 -10.98
C PHE A 112 -4.59 -11.82 -11.24
N CYS A 113 -4.57 -12.95 -10.52
CA CYS A 113 -5.56 -14.02 -10.67
C CYS A 113 -6.97 -13.52 -10.38
N ARG A 114 -7.14 -12.68 -9.35
CA ARG A 114 -8.45 -12.11 -8.99
C ARG A 114 -8.96 -11.15 -10.06
N SER A 115 -8.12 -10.20 -10.50
CA SER A 115 -8.49 -9.25 -11.55
C SER A 115 -8.79 -9.95 -12.87
N LEU A 116 -8.07 -11.02 -13.19
CA LEU A 116 -8.33 -11.83 -14.37
C LEU A 116 -9.67 -12.55 -14.25
N LYS A 117 -9.98 -13.17 -13.10
CA LYS A 117 -11.30 -13.80 -12.89
C LYS A 117 -12.46 -12.81 -12.94
N GLU A 118 -12.32 -11.66 -12.28
CA GLU A 118 -13.33 -10.58 -12.28
C GLU A 118 -13.55 -10.01 -13.69
N SER A 119 -12.48 -9.78 -14.46
CA SER A 119 -12.61 -9.30 -15.84
C SER A 119 -13.32 -10.30 -16.76
N MET A 120 -13.34 -11.58 -16.40
CA MET A 120 -13.96 -12.65 -17.22
C MET A 120 -15.33 -13.06 -16.71
N SER A 121 -15.72 -12.70 -15.47
CA SER A 121 -17.01 -13.10 -14.90
C SER A 121 -18.18 -12.48 -15.67
N GLU A 122 -18.08 -11.21 -16.06
CA GLU A 122 -19.11 -10.52 -16.87
C GLU A 122 -19.40 -11.24 -18.20
N TYR A 123 -18.40 -11.86 -18.81
CA TYR A 123 -18.56 -12.65 -20.05
C TYR A 123 -19.13 -14.05 -19.79
N LEU A 124 -18.81 -14.63 -18.62
CA LEU A 124 -19.25 -15.97 -18.24
C LEU A 124 -20.71 -15.98 -17.75
N GLU A 125 -21.18 -14.89 -17.14
CA GLU A 125 -22.51 -14.71 -16.52
C GLU A 125 -23.71 -14.73 -17.49
N ASP A 126 -23.52 -14.76 -18.81
CA ASP A 126 -24.61 -14.85 -19.81
C ASP A 126 -25.34 -16.23 -19.85
N ALA A 127 -25.30 -17.04 -18.79
CA ALA A 127 -26.11 -18.24 -18.63
C ALA A 127 -27.36 -17.93 -17.78
N PRO A 128 -28.57 -18.39 -18.18
CA PRO A 128 -29.78 -18.08 -17.44
C PRO A 128 -29.72 -18.61 -16.00
N GLU A 129 -30.19 -17.76 -15.07
CA GLU A 129 -30.35 -17.96 -13.63
C GLU A 129 -30.69 -19.41 -13.25
N ASP A 130 -29.69 -20.17 -12.79
CA ASP A 130 -29.85 -21.33 -11.90
C ASP A 130 -28.45 -21.88 -11.54
N GLN A 131 -27.66 -21.11 -10.79
CA GLN A 131 -26.58 -21.66 -9.95
C GLN A 131 -26.12 -20.66 -8.90
N GLN A 132 -26.20 -21.10 -7.65
CA GLN A 132 -25.84 -20.37 -6.43
C GLN A 132 -24.36 -19.96 -6.42
N GLU A 133 -24.11 -18.88 -5.66
CA GLU A 133 -22.90 -18.09 -5.35
C GLU A 133 -21.56 -18.81 -5.06
N ASP A 134 -21.40 -20.08 -5.41
CA ASP A 134 -20.13 -20.81 -5.35
C ASP A 134 -19.85 -21.46 -6.73
N GLU A 135 -19.60 -20.66 -7.79
CA GLU A 135 -19.07 -21.22 -9.05
C GLU A 135 -17.63 -21.68 -8.79
N ASP A 136 -17.50 -22.97 -8.46
CA ASP A 136 -16.24 -23.66 -8.34
C ASP A 136 -15.52 -23.56 -9.70
N TRP A 137 -14.45 -22.77 -9.78
CA TRP A 137 -13.60 -22.74 -10.97
C TRP A 137 -12.93 -24.11 -11.23
N ASP A 138 -13.09 -25.08 -10.32
CA ASP A 138 -12.72 -26.49 -10.48
C ASP A 138 -13.88 -27.39 -10.95
N ASP A 139 -15.11 -26.89 -11.17
CA ASP A 139 -16.23 -27.72 -11.66
C ASP A 139 -16.03 -28.14 -13.13
N GLU A 140 -16.08 -29.46 -13.35
CA GLU A 140 -15.88 -30.17 -14.62
C GLU A 140 -17.15 -30.25 -15.49
N ASP A 141 -18.04 -29.24 -15.51
CA ASP A 141 -19.14 -29.22 -16.49
C ASP A 141 -18.64 -28.70 -17.85
N ASP A 142 -17.82 -29.56 -18.47
CA ASP A 142 -17.12 -29.38 -19.73
C ASP A 142 -18.03 -29.70 -20.92
N THR A 143 -18.86 -28.74 -21.33
CA THR A 143 -19.32 -28.71 -22.72
C THR A 143 -18.18 -28.22 -23.61
N ARG A 144 -17.34 -29.20 -23.95
CA ARG A 144 -15.96 -29.16 -24.50
C ARG A 144 -15.67 -28.32 -25.75
N ASP A 145 -16.65 -27.62 -26.32
CA ASP A 145 -16.54 -26.89 -27.60
C ASP A 145 -17.05 -25.44 -27.56
N SER A 146 -17.30 -24.86 -26.37
CA SER A 146 -17.67 -23.43 -26.28
C SER A 146 -16.45 -22.54 -26.03
N ASP A 147 -16.42 -21.36 -26.65
CA ASP A 147 -15.41 -20.31 -26.38
C ASP A 147 -15.29 -20.00 -24.87
N LYS A 148 -16.37 -20.17 -24.11
CA LYS A 148 -16.39 -20.02 -22.64
C LYS A 148 -15.53 -21.06 -21.92
N ALA A 149 -15.54 -22.32 -22.36
CA ALA A 149 -14.70 -23.37 -21.78
C ALA A 149 -13.21 -23.11 -22.05
N LYS A 150 -12.88 -22.66 -23.27
CA LYS A 150 -11.51 -22.25 -23.64
C LYS A 150 -11.01 -21.07 -22.79
N VAL A 151 -11.85 -20.05 -22.57
CA VAL A 151 -11.54 -18.92 -21.67
C VAL A 151 -11.32 -19.40 -20.23
N ARG A 152 -12.19 -20.28 -19.69
CA ARG A 152 -12.03 -20.82 -18.33
C ARG A 152 -10.70 -21.56 -18.17
N GLU A 153 -10.30 -22.38 -19.14
CA GLU A 153 -9.03 -23.12 -19.09
C GLU A 153 -7.83 -22.18 -19.19
N VAL A 154 -7.85 -21.20 -20.10
CA VAL A 154 -6.78 -20.20 -20.20
C VAL A 154 -6.61 -19.43 -18.88
N VAL A 155 -7.69 -18.98 -18.25
CA VAL A 155 -7.64 -18.31 -16.94
C VAL A 155 -7.06 -19.23 -15.87
N ARG A 156 -7.45 -20.51 -15.87
CA ARG A 156 -6.95 -21.50 -14.91
C ARG A 156 -5.46 -21.77 -15.10
N GLU A 157 -4.98 -21.90 -16.34
CA GLU A 157 -3.56 -22.06 -16.66
C GLU A 157 -2.74 -20.84 -16.25
N LEU A 158 -3.21 -19.62 -16.57
CA LEU A 158 -2.57 -18.38 -16.19
C LEU A 158 -2.49 -18.22 -14.67
N CYS A 159 -3.55 -18.59 -13.94
CA CYS A 159 -3.55 -18.56 -12.47
C CYS A 159 -2.66 -19.63 -11.84
N ARG A 160 -2.34 -20.72 -12.56
CA ARG A 160 -1.39 -21.76 -12.12
C ARG A 160 0.07 -21.40 -12.45
N GLY A 161 0.30 -20.44 -13.35
CA GLY A 161 1.61 -20.08 -13.88
C GLY A 161 2.61 -19.53 -12.86
N GLY A 162 2.15 -18.94 -11.74
CA GLY A 162 3.02 -18.52 -10.64
C GLY A 162 4.08 -17.49 -11.05
N PHE A 163 3.71 -16.47 -11.81
CA PHE A 163 4.65 -15.49 -12.38
C PHE A 163 5.42 -14.69 -11.32
N SER A 164 6.64 -14.25 -11.64
CA SER A 164 7.52 -13.52 -10.70
C SER A 164 7.40 -12.00 -10.79
N ASN A 165 6.91 -11.46 -11.92
CA ASN A 165 6.79 -10.03 -12.16
C ASN A 165 5.65 -9.73 -13.15
N ASP A 166 5.30 -8.44 -13.26
CA ASP A 166 4.24 -7.95 -14.13
C ASP A 166 4.50 -8.21 -15.62
N TRP A 167 5.76 -8.11 -16.04
CA TRP A 167 6.15 -8.42 -17.42
C TRP A 167 5.90 -9.89 -17.80
N GLU A 168 6.27 -10.84 -16.93
CA GLU A 168 6.03 -12.27 -17.14
C GLU A 168 4.54 -12.58 -17.21
N ALA A 169 3.74 -12.00 -16.30
CA ALA A 169 2.29 -12.16 -16.33
C ALA A 169 1.68 -11.58 -17.61
N TYR A 170 2.12 -10.38 -18.01
CA TYR A 170 1.67 -9.74 -19.25
C TYR A 170 2.03 -10.58 -20.48
N GLN A 171 3.25 -11.09 -20.56
CA GLN A 171 3.68 -11.97 -21.66
C GLN A 171 2.89 -13.27 -21.67
N ALA A 172 2.56 -13.84 -20.52
CA ALA A 172 1.76 -15.06 -20.44
C ALA A 172 0.33 -14.82 -20.94
N VAL A 173 -0.32 -13.74 -20.53
CA VAL A 173 -1.65 -13.35 -21.04
C VAL A 173 -1.60 -13.10 -22.54
N TYR A 174 -0.59 -12.36 -23.01
CA TYR A 174 -0.44 -12.00 -24.42
C TYR A 174 -0.25 -13.21 -25.33
N ASN A 175 0.50 -14.22 -24.85
CA ASN A 175 0.81 -15.42 -25.62
C ASN A 175 -0.17 -16.59 -25.36
N ALA A 176 -1.18 -16.40 -24.51
CA ALA A 176 -2.18 -17.43 -24.26
C ALA A 176 -3.07 -17.64 -25.49
N ASP A 177 -3.54 -18.87 -25.66
CA ASP A 177 -4.40 -19.26 -26.78
C ASP A 177 -5.85 -18.83 -26.49
N TRP A 178 -6.14 -17.54 -26.66
CA TRP A 178 -7.49 -17.00 -26.55
C TRP A 178 -8.38 -17.40 -27.76
N PRO A 179 -9.72 -17.45 -27.62
CA PRO A 179 -10.61 -17.63 -28.78
C PRO A 179 -10.43 -16.53 -29.83
N GLU A 180 -10.74 -16.78 -31.10
CA GLU A 180 -10.57 -15.80 -32.19
C GLU A 180 -11.41 -14.51 -32.00
N SER A 181 -12.46 -14.59 -31.19
CA SER A 181 -13.30 -13.46 -30.79
C SER A 181 -12.64 -12.53 -29.75
N TRP A 182 -11.45 -12.86 -29.26
CA TRP A 182 -10.75 -12.16 -28.18
C TRP A 182 -9.46 -11.49 -28.66
N SER A 183 -9.26 -10.27 -28.20
CA SER A 183 -8.00 -9.54 -28.34
C SER A 183 -7.22 -9.66 -27.04
N ALA A 184 -6.04 -10.29 -27.09
CA ALA A 184 -5.14 -10.37 -25.93
C ALA A 184 -4.75 -8.98 -25.42
N TRP A 185 -4.78 -7.95 -26.28
CA TRP A 185 -4.59 -6.55 -25.89
C TRP A 185 -5.74 -6.04 -25.01
N ASP A 186 -6.98 -6.34 -25.37
CA ASP A 186 -8.16 -5.87 -24.63
C ASP A 186 -8.24 -6.55 -23.25
N VAL A 187 -7.82 -7.83 -23.19
CA VAL A 187 -7.64 -8.54 -21.93
C VAL A 187 -6.56 -7.87 -21.08
N CYS A 188 -5.39 -7.57 -21.64
CA CYS A 188 -4.29 -6.96 -20.91
C CYS A 188 -4.60 -5.54 -20.38
N ASP A 189 -5.37 -4.73 -21.13
CA ASP A 189 -5.67 -3.34 -20.78
C ASP A 189 -6.58 -3.23 -19.54
N GLY A 190 -7.45 -4.22 -19.31
CA GLY A 190 -8.37 -4.26 -18.18
C GLY A 190 -7.76 -4.81 -16.87
N LEU A 191 -6.56 -5.40 -16.91
CA LEU A 191 -6.00 -6.13 -15.76
C LEU A 191 -5.26 -5.23 -14.77
N THR A 192 -5.60 -5.38 -13.49
CA THR A 192 -4.86 -4.79 -12.36
C THR A 192 -4.05 -5.86 -11.64
N PHE A 193 -2.73 -5.85 -11.81
CA PHE A 193 -1.80 -6.87 -11.28
C PHE A 193 -0.76 -6.33 -10.28
N LYS A 194 -0.95 -5.09 -9.79
CA LYS A 194 -0.03 -4.42 -8.87
C LYS A 194 -0.68 -4.14 -7.53
N THR A 195 -0.07 -4.59 -6.43
CA THR A 195 -0.48 -4.29 -5.05
C THR A 195 0.50 -3.34 -4.39
N TYR A 196 0.04 -2.52 -3.43
CA TYR A 196 0.94 -1.69 -2.65
C TYR A 196 1.89 -2.53 -1.80
N THR A 197 3.19 -2.27 -1.93
CA THR A 197 4.23 -3.02 -1.22
C THR A 197 4.04 -2.92 0.29
N SER A 198 4.38 -4.00 1.01
CA SER A 198 4.37 -3.98 2.48
C SER A 198 5.28 -2.88 3.02
N HIS A 199 6.36 -2.55 2.30
CA HIS A 199 7.30 -1.50 2.67
C HIS A 199 6.68 -0.11 2.54
N PHE A 200 6.02 0.19 1.42
CA PHE A 200 5.33 1.46 1.23
C PHE A 200 4.25 1.67 2.30
N ARG A 201 3.43 0.64 2.56
CA ARG A 201 2.44 0.67 3.63
C ARG A 201 3.08 0.94 5.00
N TRP A 202 4.20 0.28 5.31
CA TRP A 202 4.97 0.51 6.55
C TRP A 202 5.36 1.98 6.71
N ILE A 203 5.78 2.65 5.63
CA ILE A 203 6.17 4.06 5.65
C ILE A 203 4.98 4.98 5.94
N LEU A 204 3.80 4.69 5.39
CA LEU A 204 2.59 5.47 5.70
C LEU A 204 2.21 5.34 7.19
N PHE A 205 2.36 4.14 7.77
CA PHE A 205 2.22 3.94 9.22
C PHE A 205 3.29 4.71 10.01
N ALA A 206 4.54 4.72 9.54
CA ALA A 206 5.63 5.45 10.17
C ALA A 206 5.35 6.96 10.25
N ILE A 207 4.85 7.55 9.16
CA ILE A 207 4.47 8.96 9.06
C ILE A 207 3.38 9.30 10.08
N THR A 208 2.25 8.60 10.01
CA THR A 208 1.09 8.85 10.87
C THR A 208 1.43 8.64 12.35
N TRP A 209 2.20 7.60 12.68
CA TRP A 209 2.60 7.29 14.05
C TRP A 209 3.54 8.36 14.63
N ALA A 210 4.54 8.79 13.88
CA ALA A 210 5.48 9.82 14.34
C ALA A 210 4.80 11.20 14.48
N ILE A 211 3.90 11.58 13.57
CA ILE A 211 3.08 12.80 13.68
C ILE A 211 2.22 12.74 14.95
N SER A 212 1.56 11.60 15.20
CA SER A 212 0.78 11.39 16.42
C SER A 212 1.65 11.51 17.68
N LYS A 213 2.83 10.89 17.71
CA LYS A 213 3.78 11.02 18.83
C LYS A 213 4.22 12.47 19.03
N TYR A 214 4.51 13.19 17.95
CA TYR A 214 4.89 14.60 18.00
C TYR A 214 3.79 15.47 18.60
N HIS A 215 2.54 15.37 18.11
CA HIS A 215 1.43 16.14 18.66
C HIS A 215 1.14 15.80 20.12
N ASN A 216 1.22 14.52 20.49
CA ASN A 216 1.08 14.10 21.88
C ASN A 216 2.15 14.71 22.79
N THR A 217 3.42 14.71 22.36
CA THR A 217 4.51 15.37 23.10
C THR A 217 4.22 16.86 23.26
N LYS A 218 3.82 17.56 22.19
CA LYS A 218 3.47 19.00 22.25
C LYS A 218 2.30 19.29 23.17
N MET A 219 1.27 18.44 23.17
CA MET A 219 0.13 18.57 24.08
C MET A 219 0.52 18.38 25.54
N VAL A 220 1.36 17.37 25.83
CA VAL A 220 1.86 17.10 27.18
C VAL A 220 2.71 18.26 27.69
N ASP A 221 3.64 18.77 26.87
CA ASP A 221 4.52 19.89 27.22
C ASP A 221 3.69 21.15 27.53
N LYS A 222 2.70 21.48 26.67
CA LYS A 222 1.79 22.61 26.88
C LYS A 222 0.98 22.46 28.17
N SER A 223 0.48 21.26 28.45
CA SER A 223 -0.30 20.97 29.66
C SER A 223 0.57 21.08 30.91
N MET A 224 1.79 20.57 30.88
CA MET A 224 2.75 20.66 31.97
C MET A 224 3.16 22.11 32.25
N ALA A 225 3.43 22.90 31.21
CA ALA A 225 3.72 24.33 31.35
C ALA A 225 2.55 25.08 32.00
N THR A 226 1.32 24.78 31.59
CA THR A 226 0.11 25.38 32.17
C THR A 226 -0.05 24.99 33.65
N PHE A 227 0.16 23.72 33.99
CA PHE A 227 0.08 23.22 35.36
C PHE A 227 1.11 23.90 36.29
N LEU A 228 2.36 24.01 35.84
CA LEU A 228 3.42 24.68 36.59
C LEU A 228 3.14 26.18 36.78
N ALA A 229 2.60 26.85 35.76
CA ALA A 229 2.21 28.26 35.85
C ALA A 229 1.10 28.49 36.89
N VAL A 230 0.09 27.61 36.94
CA VAL A 230 -1.01 27.71 37.92
C VAL A 230 -0.53 27.42 39.35
N LYS A 231 0.34 26.42 39.54
CA LYS A 231 0.89 26.08 40.87
C LYS A 231 1.86 27.13 41.41
N GLY A 232 2.51 27.90 40.54
CA GLY A 232 3.48 28.93 40.91
C GLY A 232 2.89 30.28 41.31
N LEU A 233 1.56 30.47 41.22
CA LEU A 233 0.90 31.69 41.68
C LEU A 233 0.73 31.64 43.21
N PRO A 234 1.18 32.67 43.96
CA PRO A 234 0.85 32.77 45.39
C PRO A 234 -0.67 32.92 45.54
N ALA A 235 -1.24 32.19 46.50
CA ALA A 235 -2.66 32.19 46.84
C ALA A 235 -3.16 33.57 47.29
#